data_AF-A0A538KZR2-F1
#
_entry.id   AF-A0A538KZR2-F1
#
_cell.length_a   1.000
_cell.length_b   1.000
_cell.length_c   1.000
_cell.angle_alpha   90.00
_cell.angle_beta   90.00
_cell.angle_gamma   90.00
#
_symmetry.space_group_name_H-M   'P 1'
#
loop_
_entity.id
_entity.type
_entity.pdbx_description
1 polymer ?
#
loop_
_entity_poly.entity_id
_entity_poly.type
_entity_poly.pdbx_seq_one_letter_code
_entity_poly.pdbx_strand_id
1 'polypeptide(L)' 'MATADLTVIALGRPDPSASEYIAEIQRRLRAQDRVRFRLHAMGTELEGSTEDILAVVGELHAVPFESGIP' A
#
# COMPACT_ATOMS: atom_id res chain seq x y z
N MET A 1 8.81 6.44 -17.22
CA MET A 1 9.18 6.08 -15.85
C MET A 1 8.58 7.13 -14.94
N ALA A 2 7.86 6.71 -13.91
CA ALA A 2 7.16 7.59 -12.98
C ALA A 2 7.50 7.20 -11.54
N THR A 3 7.31 8.17 -10.64
CA THR A 3 7.42 7.98 -9.19
C THR A 3 6.11 8.41 -8.54
N ALA A 4 5.67 7.67 -7.54
CA ALA A 4 4.48 7.97 -6.76
C ALA A 4 4.74 7.74 -5.27
N ASP A 5 3.97 8.43 -4.43
CA ASP A 5 3.95 8.21 -2.98
C ASP A 5 2.56 7.72 -2.59
N LEU A 6 2.49 6.60 -1.86
CA LEU A 6 1.24 5.98 -1.44
C LEU A 6 1.15 5.94 0.09
N THR A 7 0.06 6.51 0.61
CA THR A 7 -0.33 6.39 2.02
C THR A 7 -1.74 5.82 2.08
N VAL A 8 -1.92 4.71 2.81
CA VAL A 8 -3.23 4.09 3.05
C VAL A 8 -3.64 4.35 4.49
N ILE A 9 -4.73 5.10 4.67
CA ILE A 9 -5.30 5.41 5.98
C ILE A 9 -6.70 4.83 6.02
N ALA A 10 -6.89 3.83 6.87
CA ALA A 10 -8.17 3.19 7.03
C ALA A 10 -8.97 3.89 8.15
N LEU A 11 -10.23 4.22 7.88
CA LEU A 11 -11.11 4.96 8.78
C LEU A 11 -12.20 4.05 9.37
N GLY A 12 -12.88 4.48 10.44
CA GLY A 12 -14.02 3.75 11.00
C GLY A 12 -13.67 2.50 11.81
N ARG A 13 -12.42 2.39 12.27
CA ARG A 13 -11.92 1.26 13.08
C ARG A 13 -12.04 1.55 14.58
N PRO A 14 -12.31 0.53 15.42
CA PRO A 14 -12.29 0.70 16.88
C PRO A 14 -10.87 0.80 17.44
N ASP A 15 -9.87 0.29 16.70
CA ASP A 15 -8.46 0.29 17.11
C ASP A 15 -7.65 1.36 16.35
N PRO A 16 -6.83 2.18 17.05
CA PRO A 16 -6.05 3.24 16.44
C PRO A 16 -4.78 2.75 15.72
N SER A 17 -4.39 1.48 15.87
CA SER A 17 -3.17 0.95 15.28
C SER A 17 -3.35 0.64 13.81
N ALA A 18 -2.48 1.23 12.99
CA ALA A 18 -2.38 0.92 11.58
C ALA A 18 -1.47 -0.29 11.28
N SER A 19 -0.74 -0.81 12.27
CA SER A 19 0.38 -1.73 12.05
C SER A 19 -0.01 -3.02 11.31
N GLU A 20 -1.20 -3.55 11.57
CA GLU A 20 -1.65 -4.83 10.99
C GLU A 20 -1.83 -4.74 9.47
N TYR A 21 -2.63 -3.78 8.99
CA TYR A 21 -2.88 -3.64 7.56
C TYR A 21 -1.65 -3.06 6.83
N ILE A 22 -0.85 -2.22 7.49
CA ILE A 22 0.43 -1.75 6.93
C ILE A 22 1.41 -2.91 6.77
N ALA A 23 1.46 -3.86 7.71
CA ALA A 23 2.28 -5.06 7.57
C ALA A 23 1.82 -5.94 6.40
N GLU A 24 0.51 -6.04 6.14
CA GLU A 24 -0.02 -6.75 4.98
C GLU A 24 0.33 -6.06 3.67
N ILE A 25 0.17 -4.73 3.59
CA ILE A 25 0.63 -3.92 2.44
C ILE A 25 2.12 -4.19 2.15
N GLN A 26 2.96 -4.23 3.18
CA GLN A 26 4.39 -4.51 3.03
C GLN A 26 4.67 -5.95 2.56
N ARG A 27 3.86 -6.93 2.95
CA ARG A 27 3.98 -8.31 2.45
C ARG A 27 3.66 -8.38 0.96
N ARG A 28 2.58 -7.74 0.51
CA ARG A 28 2.20 -7.69 -0.92
C ARG A 28 3.24 -6.99 -1.78
N LEU A 29 3.76 -5.86 -1.29
CA LEU A 29 4.84 -5.13 -1.97
C LEU A 29 6.11 -5.96 -2.14
N ARG A 30 6.46 -6.79 -1.15
CA ARG A 30 7.61 -7.72 -1.23
C ARG A 30 7.36 -8.92 -2.16
N ALA A 31 6.11 -9.27 -2.40
CA ALA A 31 5.73 -10.42 -3.21
C ALA A 31 5.61 -10.10 -4.72
N GLN A 32 5.56 -8.82 -5.08
CA GLN A 32 5.53 -8.36 -6.47
C GLN A 32 6.92 -7.88 -6.93
N ASP A 33 7.14 -7.91 -8.25
CA ASP A 33 8.38 -7.52 -8.94
C ASP A 33 8.16 -6.43 -10.01
N ARG A 34 6.94 -5.87 -10.08
CA ARG A 34 6.50 -4.87 -11.06
C ARG A 34 7.04 -3.46 -10.76
N VAL A 35 7.06 -3.07 -9.49
CA VAL A 35 7.51 -1.74 -9.04
C VAL A 35 8.59 -1.85 -7.97
N ARG A 36 9.56 -0.95 -8.01
CA ARG A 36 10.49 -0.74 -6.90
C ARG A 36 9.76 0.05 -5.82
N PHE A 37 9.97 -0.29 -4.55
CA PHE A 37 9.32 0.38 -3.45
C PHE A 37 10.27 0.72 -2.29
N ARG A 38 9.93 1.75 -1.52
CA ARG A 38 10.63 2.13 -0.28
C ARG A 38 9.63 2.63 0.76
N LEU A 39 9.54 1.93 1.89
CA LEU A 39 8.75 2.38 3.04
C LEU A 39 9.49 3.48 3.80
N HIS A 40 8.76 4.51 4.21
CA HIS A 40 9.22 5.55 5.14
C HIS A 40 8.12 5.89 6.15
N ALA A 41 8.37 6.87 7.02
CA ALA A 41 7.50 7.18 8.16
C ALA A 41 6.07 7.63 7.79
N MET A 42 5.85 8.14 6.57
CA MET A 42 4.59 8.77 6.14
C MET A 42 3.89 8.02 5.00
N GLY A 43 4.48 6.95 4.47
CA GLY A 43 3.99 6.34 3.24
C GLY A 43 5.00 5.35 2.64
N THR A 44 4.73 4.96 1.41
CA THR A 44 5.61 4.14 0.60
C THR A 44 5.81 4.79 -0.77
N GLU A 45 7.08 5.03 -1.11
CA GLU A 45 7.46 5.46 -2.45
C GLU A 45 7.42 4.26 -3.41
N LEU A 46 6.92 4.48 -4.63
CA LEU A 46 6.83 3.52 -5.72
C LEU A 46 7.50 4.09 -6.98
N GLU A 47 8.27 3.27 -7.69
CA GLU A 47 8.97 3.65 -8.92
C GLU A 47 8.78 2.54 -9.99
N GLY A 48 8.34 2.93 -11.19
CA GLY A 48 8.03 1.99 -12.26
C GLY A 48 7.35 2.61 -13.48
N SER A 49 6.62 1.79 -14.24
CA SER A 49 5.70 2.28 -15.27
C SER A 49 4.44 2.85 -14.59
N THR A 50 3.78 3.82 -15.23
CA THR A 50 2.53 4.40 -14.69
C THR A 50 1.44 3.34 -14.54
N GLU A 51 1.37 2.40 -15.47
CA GLU A 51 0.40 1.30 -15.47
C GLU A 51 0.63 0.36 -14.28
N ASP A 52 1.87 -0.06 -14.05
CA ASP A 52 2.23 -0.93 -12.93
C ASP A 52 1.99 -0.24 -11.58
N ILE A 53 2.34 1.04 -11.47
CA ILE A 53 2.10 1.82 -10.25
C ILE A 53 0.61 1.85 -9.94
N LEU A 54 -0.24 2.19 -10.92
CA LEU A 54 -1.69 2.29 -10.71
C LEU A 54 -2.31 0.91 -10.39
N ALA A 55 -1.84 -0.16 -11.03
CA ALA A 55 -2.27 -1.53 -10.75
C ALA A 55 -1.94 -1.93 -9.30
N VAL A 56 -0.69 -1.71 -8.87
CA VAL A 56 -0.24 -2.00 -7.50
C VAL A 56 -0.99 -1.13 -6.48
N VAL A 57 -1.20 0.17 -6.75
CA VAL A 57 -1.98 1.05 -5.88
C VAL A 57 -3.40 0.51 -5.67
N GLY A 58 -4.06 0.04 -6.73
CA GLY A 58 -5.39 -0.57 -6.63
C GLY A 58 -5.41 -1.82 -5.72
N GLU A 59 -4.43 -2.71 -5.90
CA GLU A 59 -4.29 -3.92 -5.06
C GLU A 59 -4.00 -3.59 -3.59
N LEU A 60 -3.18 -2.57 -3.32
CA LEU A 60 -2.84 -2.16 -1.96
C LEU A 60 -3.98 -1.40 -1.28
N HIS A 61 -4.77 -0.64 -2.04
CA HIS A 61 -5.96 0.03 -1.53
C HIS A 61 -7.05 -0.96 -1.10
N ALA A 62 -7.09 -2.15 -1.69
CA ALA A 62 -8.03 -3.21 -1.31
C ALA A 62 -7.72 -3.86 0.06
N VAL A 63 -6.46 -3.79 0.52
CA VAL A 63 -5.99 -4.50 1.72
C VAL A 63 -6.81 -4.22 2.98
N PRO A 64 -7.13 -2.95 3.33
CA PRO A 64 -7.94 -2.69 4.51
C PRO A 64 -9.34 -3.32 4.42
N PHE A 65 -9.97 -3.27 3.25
CA PHE A 65 -11.29 -3.84 3.02
C PHE A 65 -11.30 -5.37 3.15
N GLU A 66 -10.28 -6.04 2.61
CA GLU A 66 -10.09 -7.49 2.78
C GLU A 66 -9.86 -7.87 4.26
N SER A 67 -9.33 -6.93 5.05
CA SER A 67 -9.14 -7.09 6.51
C SER A 67 -10.40 -6.74 7.31
N GLY A 68 -11.55 -6.54 6.65
CA GLY A 68 -12.83 -6.22 7.28
C GLY A 68 -12.96 -4.78 7.74
N ILE A 69 -12.11 -3.87 7.26
CA ILE A 69 -12.18 -2.45 7.57
C ILE A 69 -13.08 -1.76 6.54
N PRO A 70 -14.12 -1.01 6.95
CA PRO A 70 -15.04 -0.33 6.04
C PRO A 70 -14.43 0.86 5.28
#